data_AF-A0A6C0K7Z8-F1
#
_entry.id   AF-A0A6C0K7Z8-F1
#
_cell.length_a   1.000
_cell.length_b   1.000
_cell.length_c   1.000
_cell.angle_alpha   90.00
_cell.angle_beta   90.00
_cell.angle_gamma   90.00
#
_symmetry.space_group_name_H-M   'P 1'
#
loop_
_entity.id
_entity.type
_entity.pdbx_description
1 polymer ?
#
loop_
_entity_poly.entity_id
_entity_poly.type
_entity_poly.pdbx_seq_one_letter_code
_entity_poly.pdbx_strand_id
1 'polypeptide(L)'
;MEQYRVRQLLSLMDSQNRASLKKLLPKKLVMPDVATGKYPSAILSVFPKGESYSLLGCIAEELLRLPLSQVNLVALHTAIAKYYPEYSEINKTKVVKSKTTQPFLDHIVATRTKLDAVVKGPLTFDTVVSYEAVEGHPDAQTPTQLFEVKLTGLLKKNWVDFLFQIFAYAALHEPATDVYLVLPLQDTVWHSSVATWTNRKAYRDFLNTLSKTQQNPTADSSPLLGLLLQQTHHIGCHVQKLKTVAATLTGLQDADRNAPYQMFLTGPQSTKITMKDEDLAAAASVQQTDAVRMYVHSPYVINLCHKPGKNEDYGLVCLQKNLQYANTMGLKGVVVHVGKATTVELSVAMEHMRSNLLKAIDTATESCPILLETPAGQGTETLTTYDDFVSFVQSFASAKLRICVDTCHVFATGQNPLDYIKKMYTADPSLLKLVHFNDSATPCGSCLDRHAFIGTGKIGYAALKEIADYCKERSIPMLVE
;
A
#
# COMPACT_ATOMS: atom_id res chain seq x y z
N MET A 1 21.26 -5.01 -20.53
CA MET A 1 20.64 -4.39 -19.34
C MET A 1 19.25 -3.96 -19.73
N GLU A 2 18.24 -4.38 -18.99
CA GLU A 2 16.84 -4.02 -19.22
C GLU A 2 16.63 -2.52 -18.93
N GLN A 3 16.20 -1.72 -19.90
CA GLN A 3 16.05 -0.27 -19.69
C GLN A 3 14.81 0.04 -18.85
N TYR A 4 14.96 0.87 -17.82
CA TYR A 4 13.85 1.35 -16.99
C TYR A 4 13.15 2.53 -17.65
N ARG A 5 11.82 2.52 -17.68
CA ARG A 5 11.05 3.68 -18.15
C ARG A 5 11.07 4.79 -17.11
N VAL A 6 11.25 6.04 -17.55
CA VAL A 6 11.15 7.24 -16.71
C VAL A 6 9.87 7.23 -15.87
N ARG A 7 8.71 6.93 -16.46
CA ARG A 7 7.43 6.88 -15.72
C ARG A 7 7.46 5.85 -14.58
N GLN A 8 8.09 4.68 -14.80
CA GLN A 8 8.25 3.66 -13.76
C GLN A 8 9.17 4.17 -12.65
N LEU A 9 10.34 4.72 -12.98
CA LEU A 9 11.28 5.27 -12.00
C LEU A 9 10.62 6.35 -11.14
N LEU A 10 9.89 7.29 -11.76
CA LEU A 10 9.19 8.36 -11.04
C LEU A 10 8.09 7.84 -10.11
N SER A 11 7.42 6.73 -10.46
CA SER A 11 6.42 6.10 -9.60
C SER A 11 7.03 5.38 -8.39
N LEU A 12 8.28 4.91 -8.50
CA LEU A 12 8.99 4.19 -7.44
C LEU A 12 9.75 5.11 -6.47
N MET A 13 9.93 6.39 -6.82
CA MET A 13 10.65 7.35 -5.97
C MET A 13 9.91 7.65 -4.67
N ASP A 14 10.62 7.48 -3.55
CA ASP A 14 10.22 7.98 -2.24
C ASP A 14 10.29 9.52 -2.14
N SER A 15 9.86 10.07 -1.00
CA SER A 15 9.82 11.51 -0.74
C SER A 15 11.20 12.17 -0.74
N GLN A 16 12.25 11.49 -0.27
CA GLN A 16 13.62 12.00 -0.22
C GLN A 16 14.22 12.11 -1.63
N ASN A 17 14.03 11.08 -2.44
CA ASN A 17 14.46 11.03 -3.83
C ASN A 17 13.72 12.08 -4.67
N ARG A 18 12.39 12.24 -4.48
CA ARG A 18 11.63 13.32 -5.11
C ARG A 18 12.13 14.71 -4.70
N ALA A 19 12.43 14.92 -3.41
CA ALA A 19 12.96 16.19 -2.93
C ALA A 19 14.35 16.50 -3.53
N SER A 20 15.19 15.47 -3.67
CA SER A 20 16.52 15.58 -4.29
C SER A 20 16.42 15.89 -5.79
N LEU A 21 15.58 15.16 -6.52
CA LEU A 21 15.33 15.39 -7.93
C LEU A 21 14.76 16.80 -8.21
N LYS A 22 13.88 17.30 -7.34
CA LYS A 22 13.33 18.66 -7.42
C LYS A 22 14.39 19.75 -7.35
N LYS A 23 15.46 19.56 -6.57
CA LYS A 23 16.57 20.53 -6.50
C LYS A 23 17.39 20.58 -7.80
N LEU A 24 17.29 19.56 -8.63
CA LEU A 24 18.01 19.45 -9.90
C LEU A 24 17.26 20.07 -11.08
N LEU A 25 15.95 20.34 -10.96
CA LEU A 25 15.18 21.05 -11.98
C LEU A 25 15.72 22.48 -12.21
N PRO A 26 15.48 23.10 -13.38
CA PRO A 26 15.77 24.52 -13.58
C PRO A 26 15.12 25.40 -12.52
N LYS A 27 15.78 26.53 -12.20
CA LYS A 27 15.20 27.54 -11.33
C LYS A 27 14.08 28.28 -12.06
N LYS A 28 13.08 28.75 -11.31
CA LYS A 28 11.96 29.58 -11.81
C LYS A 28 11.03 28.87 -12.81
N LEU A 29 10.59 27.64 -12.50
CA LEU A 29 9.52 26.96 -13.25
C LEU A 29 8.16 27.41 -12.72
N VAL A 30 7.50 28.32 -13.44
CA VAL A 30 6.20 28.88 -13.07
C VAL A 30 5.10 28.05 -13.75
N MET A 31 4.17 27.55 -12.95
CA MET A 31 2.95 26.90 -13.45
C MET A 31 2.10 27.94 -14.22
N PRO A 32 1.53 27.59 -15.38
CA PRO A 32 0.67 28.54 -16.09
C PRO A 32 -0.53 28.93 -15.22
N ASP A 33 -0.89 30.21 -15.24
CA ASP A 33 -2.08 30.72 -14.56
C ASP A 33 -3.31 30.48 -15.44
N VAL A 34 -3.90 29.30 -15.30
CA VAL A 34 -5.00 28.81 -16.12
C VAL A 34 -6.08 28.19 -15.24
N ALA A 35 -7.34 28.33 -15.67
CA ALA A 35 -8.47 27.77 -14.95
C ALA A 35 -8.40 26.23 -14.90
N THR A 36 -9.01 25.66 -13.86
CA THR A 36 -9.16 24.21 -13.73
C THR A 36 -9.96 23.65 -14.92
N GLY A 37 -9.32 22.79 -15.71
CA GLY A 37 -9.97 22.14 -16.85
C GLY A 37 -11.06 21.16 -16.42
N LYS A 38 -12.20 21.20 -17.12
CA LYS A 38 -13.32 20.27 -16.87
C LYS A 38 -13.21 19.07 -17.79
N TYR A 39 -13.33 17.88 -17.22
CA TYR A 39 -13.35 16.66 -18.01
C TYR A 39 -14.69 16.48 -18.75
N PRO A 40 -14.68 15.89 -19.96
CA PRO A 40 -15.89 15.55 -20.70
C PRO A 40 -16.60 14.35 -20.05
N SER A 41 -17.56 14.64 -19.15
CA SER A 41 -18.23 13.62 -18.33
C SER A 41 -18.92 12.53 -19.16
N ALA A 42 -19.47 12.88 -20.32
CA ALA A 42 -20.12 11.89 -21.19
C ALA A 42 -19.12 10.91 -21.80
N ILE A 43 -17.95 11.40 -22.26
CA ILE A 43 -16.89 10.54 -22.80
C ILE A 43 -16.34 9.65 -21.69
N LEU A 44 -16.05 10.22 -20.51
CA LEU A 44 -15.58 9.43 -19.36
C LEU A 44 -16.58 8.33 -18.95
N SER A 45 -17.87 8.62 -19.02
CA SER A 45 -18.92 7.67 -18.62
C SER A 45 -19.13 6.50 -19.58
N VAL A 46 -18.43 6.48 -20.72
CA VAL A 46 -18.41 5.35 -21.66
C VAL A 46 -17.41 4.28 -21.23
N PHE A 47 -16.35 4.70 -20.52
CA PHE A 47 -15.24 3.82 -20.16
C PHE A 47 -15.46 3.08 -18.84
N PRO A 48 -14.80 1.93 -18.64
CA PRO A 48 -14.80 1.23 -17.37
C PRO A 48 -14.26 2.11 -16.22
N LYS A 49 -14.83 1.91 -15.03
CA LYS A 49 -14.37 2.59 -13.81
C LYS A 49 -12.95 2.10 -13.48
N GLY A 50 -12.02 3.04 -13.34
CA GLY A 50 -10.61 2.76 -13.03
C GLY A 50 -9.64 3.13 -14.16
N GLU A 51 -10.08 3.06 -15.41
CA GLU A 51 -9.22 3.32 -16.60
C GLU A 51 -9.64 4.56 -17.40
N SER A 52 -10.81 5.12 -17.08
CA SER A 52 -11.46 6.17 -17.86
C SER A 52 -10.58 7.40 -18.15
N TYR A 53 -9.76 7.83 -17.20
CA TYR A 53 -8.85 8.97 -17.38
C TYR A 53 -7.64 8.63 -18.26
N SER A 54 -7.10 7.43 -18.15
CA SER A 54 -5.96 6.96 -18.96
C SER A 54 -6.38 6.82 -20.44
N LEU A 55 -7.54 6.20 -20.68
CA LEU A 55 -8.12 6.06 -22.02
C LEU A 55 -8.42 7.43 -22.64
N LEU A 56 -9.02 8.35 -21.87
CA LEU A 56 -9.28 9.70 -22.34
C LEU A 56 -7.97 10.44 -22.70
N GLY A 57 -6.89 10.22 -21.95
CA GLY A 57 -5.56 10.75 -22.28
C GLY A 57 -5.06 10.26 -23.65
N CYS A 58 -5.14 8.95 -23.91
CA CYS A 58 -4.72 8.36 -25.18
C CYS A 58 -5.55 8.91 -26.37
N ILE A 59 -6.85 9.10 -26.15
CA ILE A 59 -7.75 9.69 -27.17
C ILE A 59 -7.37 11.14 -27.45
N ALA A 60 -7.10 11.94 -26.42
CA ALA A 60 -6.67 13.32 -26.60
C ALA A 60 -5.34 13.40 -27.37
N GLU A 61 -4.41 12.50 -27.08
CA GLU A 61 -3.15 12.38 -27.79
C GLU A 61 -3.36 12.05 -29.28
N GLU A 62 -4.15 11.01 -29.60
CA GLU A 62 -4.47 10.67 -31.00
C GLU A 62 -5.11 11.84 -31.76
N LEU A 63 -6.04 12.56 -31.14
CA LEU A 63 -6.67 13.71 -31.77
C LEU A 63 -5.66 14.84 -32.01
N LEU A 64 -4.71 15.04 -31.09
CA LEU A 64 -3.64 16.00 -31.27
C LEU A 64 -2.64 15.59 -32.37
N ARG A 65 -2.58 14.31 -32.77
CA ARG A 65 -1.74 13.86 -33.90
C ARG A 65 -2.33 14.27 -35.26
N LEU A 66 -3.63 14.53 -35.33
CA LEU A 66 -4.33 14.85 -36.56
C LEU A 66 -4.10 16.31 -37.00
N PRO A 67 -4.14 16.58 -38.33
CA PRO A 67 -4.28 17.95 -38.83
C PRO A 67 -5.51 18.64 -38.24
N LEU A 68 -5.42 19.95 -37.97
CA LEU A 68 -6.51 20.74 -37.39
C LEU A 68 -7.87 20.54 -38.10
N SER A 69 -7.87 20.46 -39.43
CA SER A 69 -9.07 20.26 -40.25
C SER A 69 -9.75 18.90 -40.04
N GLN A 70 -9.06 17.94 -39.44
CA GLN A 70 -9.54 16.58 -39.19
C GLN A 70 -9.96 16.35 -37.74
N VAL A 71 -9.72 17.29 -36.82
CA VAL A 71 -10.17 17.20 -35.43
C VAL A 71 -11.67 17.48 -35.37
N ASN A 72 -12.46 16.42 -35.42
CA ASN A 72 -13.92 16.50 -35.43
C ASN A 72 -14.55 15.28 -34.72
N LEU A 73 -15.87 15.24 -34.69
CA LEU A 73 -16.64 14.19 -34.00
C LEU A 73 -16.39 12.79 -34.58
N VAL A 74 -16.16 12.69 -35.89
CA VAL A 74 -15.84 11.41 -36.55
C VAL A 74 -14.50 10.90 -36.06
N ALA A 75 -13.47 11.76 -36.05
CA ALA A 75 -12.16 11.42 -35.52
C ALA A 75 -12.21 11.03 -34.04
N LEU A 76 -13.02 11.70 -33.23
CA LEU A 76 -13.24 11.33 -31.83
C LEU A 76 -13.82 9.91 -31.70
N HIS A 77 -14.84 9.57 -32.47
CA HIS A 77 -15.39 8.21 -32.46
C HIS A 77 -14.39 7.16 -32.91
N THR A 78 -13.59 7.46 -33.94
CA THR A 78 -12.51 6.58 -34.40
C THR A 78 -11.46 6.36 -33.33
N ALA A 79 -11.02 7.44 -32.65
CA ALA A 79 -10.05 7.35 -31.56
C ALA A 79 -10.60 6.57 -30.36
N ILE A 80 -11.87 6.78 -29.99
CA ILE A 80 -12.51 6.01 -28.92
C ILE A 80 -12.56 4.53 -29.28
N ALA A 81 -13.01 4.18 -30.49
CA ALA A 81 -13.10 2.79 -30.93
C ALA A 81 -11.74 2.08 -30.99
N LYS A 82 -10.66 2.82 -31.31
CA LYS A 82 -9.28 2.30 -31.32
C LYS A 82 -8.85 1.78 -29.93
N TYR A 83 -9.16 2.52 -28.86
CA TYR A 83 -8.73 2.17 -27.50
C TYR A 83 -9.79 1.45 -26.67
N TYR A 84 -11.06 1.49 -27.08
CA TYR A 84 -12.15 0.82 -26.39
C TYR A 84 -13.06 0.09 -27.40
N PRO A 85 -12.73 -1.17 -27.74
CA PRO A 85 -13.47 -1.95 -28.75
C PRO A 85 -14.96 -2.17 -28.42
N GLU A 86 -15.36 -2.09 -27.14
CA GLU A 86 -16.75 -2.18 -26.69
C GLU A 86 -17.59 -0.91 -26.93
N TYR A 87 -17.08 0.02 -27.74
CA TYR A 87 -17.74 1.28 -28.05
C TYR A 87 -18.98 1.12 -28.95
N SER A 88 -20.12 0.82 -28.32
CA SER A 88 -21.42 0.58 -28.97
C SER A 88 -22.09 1.83 -29.59
N GLU A 89 -23.10 1.61 -30.44
CA GLU A 89 -23.95 2.68 -31.00
C GLU A 89 -24.70 3.50 -29.94
N ILE A 90 -25.05 2.87 -28.80
CA ILE A 90 -25.65 3.57 -27.65
C ILE A 90 -24.63 4.55 -27.07
N ASN A 91 -23.37 4.12 -26.93
CA ASN A 91 -22.29 4.97 -26.45
C ASN A 91 -21.98 6.11 -27.41
N LYS A 92 -22.00 5.88 -28.72
CA LYS A 92 -21.88 6.93 -29.75
C LYS A 92 -22.97 7.99 -29.59
N THR A 93 -24.23 7.55 -29.51
CA THR A 93 -25.38 8.46 -29.33
C THR A 93 -25.24 9.31 -28.06
N LYS A 94 -24.76 8.71 -26.97
CA LYS A 94 -24.52 9.41 -25.68
C LYS A 94 -23.43 10.48 -25.80
N VAL A 95 -22.33 10.18 -26.50
CA VAL A 95 -21.23 11.13 -26.74
C VAL A 95 -21.71 12.28 -27.62
N VAL A 96 -22.44 12.00 -28.72
CA VAL A 96 -22.96 13.03 -29.63
C VAL A 96 -23.92 13.99 -28.93
N LYS A 97 -24.85 13.48 -28.10
CA LYS A 97 -25.88 14.30 -27.44
C LYS A 97 -25.35 15.13 -26.26
N SER A 98 -24.11 14.90 -25.82
CA SER A 98 -23.59 15.55 -24.63
C SER A 98 -23.11 16.97 -24.88
N LYS A 99 -23.52 17.88 -23.99
CA LYS A 99 -23.05 19.27 -23.95
C LYS A 99 -21.56 19.42 -23.62
N THR A 100 -20.90 18.35 -23.18
CA THR A 100 -19.47 18.37 -22.82
C THR A 100 -18.54 17.88 -23.94
N THR A 101 -19.09 17.30 -25.00
CA THR A 101 -18.29 16.73 -26.10
C THR A 101 -17.70 17.80 -27.01
N GLN A 102 -18.53 18.76 -27.47
CA GLN A 102 -18.04 19.83 -28.32
C GLN A 102 -17.00 20.71 -27.61
N PRO A 103 -17.19 21.15 -26.35
CA PRO A 103 -16.15 21.87 -25.61
C PRO A 103 -14.82 21.11 -25.51
N PHE A 104 -14.85 19.78 -25.40
CA PHE A 104 -13.62 18.97 -25.39
C PHE A 104 -12.92 18.99 -26.75
N LEU A 105 -13.65 18.91 -27.86
CA LEU A 105 -13.06 19.06 -29.20
C LEU A 105 -12.51 20.48 -29.42
N ASP A 106 -13.24 21.50 -28.98
CA ASP A 106 -12.80 22.90 -29.05
C ASP A 106 -11.48 23.09 -28.28
N HIS A 107 -11.37 22.44 -27.11
CA HIS A 107 -10.14 22.44 -26.32
C HIS A 107 -8.95 21.80 -27.06
N ILE A 108 -9.18 20.66 -27.73
CA ILE A 108 -8.15 20.01 -28.56
C ILE A 108 -7.75 20.90 -29.73
N VAL A 109 -8.70 21.51 -30.44
CA VAL A 109 -8.44 22.40 -31.58
C VAL A 109 -7.64 23.64 -31.15
N ALA A 110 -8.05 24.28 -30.06
CA ALA A 110 -7.36 25.45 -29.50
C ALA A 110 -5.92 25.10 -29.09
N THR A 111 -5.75 23.95 -28.44
CA THR A 111 -4.42 23.47 -28.02
C THR A 111 -3.54 23.10 -29.20
N ARG A 112 -4.10 22.40 -30.21
CA ARG A 112 -3.38 22.03 -31.43
C ARG A 112 -2.91 23.26 -32.20
N THR A 113 -3.74 24.30 -32.28
CA THR A 113 -3.37 25.58 -32.91
C THR A 113 -2.15 26.21 -32.23
N LYS A 114 -2.10 26.19 -30.90
CA LYS A 114 -0.94 26.68 -30.13
C LYS A 114 0.29 25.78 -30.27
N LEU A 115 0.09 24.47 -30.37
CA LEU A 115 1.18 23.52 -30.63
C LEU A 115 1.81 23.79 -32.00
N ASP A 116 0.99 23.91 -33.05
CA ASP A 116 1.47 24.19 -34.42
C ASP A 116 2.26 25.51 -34.50
N ALA A 117 1.90 26.51 -33.68
CA ALA A 117 2.60 27.79 -33.63
C ALA A 117 4.01 27.72 -33.02
N VAL A 118 4.32 26.69 -32.22
CA VAL A 118 5.62 26.57 -31.53
C VAL A 118 6.53 25.48 -32.11
N VAL A 119 5.98 24.54 -32.88
CA VAL A 119 6.74 23.44 -33.50
C VAL A 119 7.69 23.97 -34.57
N LYS A 120 8.95 23.54 -34.50
CA LYS A 120 10.03 23.89 -35.43
C LYS A 120 10.51 22.64 -36.15
N GLY A 121 10.07 22.45 -37.39
CA GLY A 121 10.41 21.29 -38.22
C GLY A 121 9.40 20.15 -38.12
N PRO A 122 9.72 18.98 -38.71
CA PRO A 122 8.80 17.85 -38.72
C PRO A 122 8.62 17.25 -37.32
N LEU A 123 7.37 17.06 -36.93
CA LEU A 123 7.00 16.42 -35.68
C LEU A 123 7.02 14.89 -35.86
N THR A 124 7.71 14.20 -34.97
CA THR A 124 7.76 12.74 -34.90
C THR A 124 7.07 12.27 -33.63
N PHE A 125 6.36 11.15 -33.70
CA PHE A 125 5.61 10.55 -32.59
C PHE A 125 6.20 9.19 -32.24
N ASP A 126 5.82 8.64 -31.09
CA ASP A 126 6.23 7.31 -30.63
C ASP A 126 7.76 7.14 -30.56
N THR A 127 8.45 8.24 -30.26
CA THR A 127 9.92 8.28 -30.20
C THR A 127 10.44 7.86 -28.83
N VAL A 128 11.59 7.19 -28.82
CA VAL A 128 12.29 6.82 -27.59
C VAL A 128 13.52 7.71 -27.44
N VAL A 129 13.68 8.30 -26.26
CA VAL A 129 14.91 8.97 -25.83
C VAL A 129 15.54 8.13 -24.75
N SER A 130 16.83 7.81 -24.84
CA SER A 130 17.48 6.94 -23.86
C SER A 130 18.91 7.38 -23.54
N TYR A 131 19.34 7.05 -22.33
CA TYR A 131 20.71 7.18 -21.91
C TYR A 131 21.03 6.10 -20.90
N GLU A 132 22.06 5.29 -21.17
CA GLU A 132 22.41 4.09 -20.41
C GLU A 132 21.19 3.18 -20.14
N ALA A 133 20.78 3.11 -18.88
CA ALA A 133 19.79 2.18 -18.35
C ALA A 133 18.38 2.78 -18.27
N VAL A 134 18.19 4.01 -18.76
CA VAL A 134 16.91 4.73 -18.65
C VAL A 134 16.41 5.14 -20.02
N GLU A 135 15.12 4.86 -20.27
CA GLU A 135 14.40 5.30 -21.46
C GLU A 135 13.20 6.18 -21.12
N GLY A 136 12.93 7.15 -21.98
CA GLY A 136 11.78 8.04 -21.94
C GLY A 136 11.01 7.96 -23.26
N HIS A 137 9.71 8.18 -23.18
CA HIS A 137 8.78 8.12 -24.32
C HIS A 137 8.02 9.44 -24.34
N PRO A 138 8.61 10.52 -24.88
CA PRO A 138 7.86 11.75 -25.16
C PRO A 138 6.78 11.47 -26.20
N ASP A 139 5.60 12.07 -26.02
CA ASP A 139 4.47 11.86 -26.94
C ASP A 139 4.80 12.41 -28.35
N ALA A 140 5.60 13.48 -28.44
CA ALA A 140 6.12 13.97 -29.72
C ALA A 140 7.47 14.69 -29.57
N GLN A 141 8.26 14.74 -30.66
CA GLN A 141 9.50 15.49 -30.72
C GLN A 141 9.84 16.03 -32.11
N THR A 142 10.63 17.09 -32.14
CA THR A 142 11.50 17.48 -33.27
C THR A 142 12.96 17.19 -32.86
N PRO A 143 13.97 17.44 -33.72
CA PRO A 143 15.36 17.25 -33.32
C PRO A 143 15.76 18.01 -32.04
N THR A 144 15.16 19.18 -31.78
CA THR A 144 15.52 20.06 -30.66
C THR A 144 14.38 20.36 -29.68
N GLN A 145 13.16 19.89 -29.94
CA GLN A 145 11.99 20.16 -29.08
C GLN A 145 11.33 18.86 -28.63
N LEU A 146 10.98 18.78 -27.35
CA LEU A 146 10.24 17.66 -26.77
C LEU A 146 8.86 18.11 -26.29
N PHE A 147 7.84 17.31 -26.57
CA PHE A 147 6.45 17.59 -26.23
C PHE A 147 5.85 16.42 -25.44
N GLU A 148 5.17 16.74 -24.34
CA GLU A 148 4.41 15.78 -23.55
C GLU A 148 3.00 16.30 -23.31
N VAL A 149 2.01 15.49 -23.66
CA VAL A 149 0.59 15.75 -23.50
C VAL A 149 0.15 15.36 -22.10
N LYS A 150 -0.45 16.30 -21.36
CA LYS A 150 -1.06 16.06 -20.05
C LYS A 150 -2.51 16.47 -20.04
N LEU A 151 -3.38 15.48 -20.15
CA LEU A 151 -4.81 15.66 -20.00
C LEU A 151 -5.20 15.61 -18.51
N THR A 152 -5.29 16.76 -17.85
CA THR A 152 -5.65 16.81 -16.43
C THR A 152 -6.53 17.98 -16.03
N GLY A 153 -7.46 17.74 -15.11
CA GLY A 153 -8.17 18.73 -14.31
C GLY A 153 -7.54 18.97 -12.94
N LEU A 154 -6.38 18.34 -12.65
CA LEU A 154 -5.68 18.44 -11.36
C LEU A 154 -4.28 19.03 -11.54
N LEU A 155 -4.12 20.00 -12.44
CA LEU A 155 -2.83 20.57 -12.82
C LEU A 155 -1.98 20.99 -11.62
N LYS A 156 -2.55 21.74 -10.67
CA LYS A 156 -1.83 22.19 -9.46
C LYS A 156 -1.28 21.03 -8.62
N LYS A 157 -2.04 19.93 -8.52
CA LYS A 157 -1.64 18.76 -7.74
C LYS A 157 -0.49 18.01 -8.42
N ASN A 158 -0.56 17.88 -9.75
CA ASN A 158 0.34 17.03 -10.53
C ASN A 158 1.50 17.80 -11.19
N TRP A 159 1.57 19.12 -10.99
CA TRP A 159 2.51 20.01 -11.69
C TRP A 159 3.95 19.55 -11.58
N VAL A 160 4.42 19.24 -10.36
CA VAL A 160 5.80 18.81 -10.12
C VAL A 160 6.11 17.49 -10.83
N ASP A 161 5.13 16.59 -10.92
CA ASP A 161 5.32 15.27 -11.52
C ASP A 161 5.43 15.37 -13.04
N PHE A 162 4.67 16.28 -13.64
CA PHE A 162 4.78 16.59 -15.07
C PHE A 162 6.14 17.21 -15.39
N LEU A 163 6.62 18.11 -14.54
CA LEU A 163 7.96 18.67 -14.66
C LEU A 163 9.02 17.56 -14.54
N PHE A 164 8.91 16.66 -13.56
CA PHE A 164 9.88 15.57 -13.44
C PHE A 164 9.98 14.73 -14.70
N GLN A 165 8.84 14.43 -15.31
CA GLN A 165 8.80 13.59 -16.49
C GLN A 165 9.37 14.29 -17.73
N ILE A 166 8.91 15.50 -18.06
CA ILE A 166 9.37 16.18 -19.28
C ILE A 166 10.85 16.58 -19.20
N PHE A 167 11.33 16.98 -18.01
CA PHE A 167 12.74 17.29 -17.81
C PHE A 167 13.62 16.04 -17.77
N ALA A 168 13.09 14.88 -17.38
CA ALA A 168 13.79 13.61 -17.57
C ALA A 168 14.03 13.34 -19.05
N TYR A 169 13.04 13.54 -19.91
CA TYR A 169 13.19 13.34 -21.34
C TYR A 169 14.24 14.28 -21.94
N ALA A 170 14.22 15.56 -21.55
CA ALA A 170 15.28 16.50 -21.96
C ALA A 170 16.66 16.09 -21.44
N ALA A 171 16.75 15.57 -20.22
CA ALA A 171 18.02 15.11 -19.65
C ALA A 171 18.58 13.88 -20.42
N LEU A 172 17.71 13.02 -20.95
CA LEU A 172 18.08 11.86 -21.77
C LEU A 172 18.41 12.23 -23.23
N HIS A 173 17.73 13.23 -23.80
CA HIS A 173 17.91 13.68 -25.19
C HIS A 173 18.75 14.96 -25.26
N GLU A 174 20.09 14.84 -25.25
CA GLU A 174 21.03 15.97 -25.23
C GLU A 174 20.75 17.07 -26.28
N PRO A 175 20.35 16.76 -27.54
CA PRO A 175 20.02 17.78 -28.54
C PRO A 175 18.82 18.69 -28.19
N ALA A 176 17.96 18.31 -27.24
CA ALA A 176 16.82 19.15 -26.87
C ALA A 176 17.28 20.51 -26.33
N THR A 177 16.69 21.58 -26.87
CA THR A 177 16.85 22.97 -26.41
C THR A 177 15.61 23.48 -25.70
N ASP A 178 14.45 22.88 -26.00
CA ASP A 178 13.15 23.32 -25.50
C ASP A 178 12.27 22.13 -25.12
N VAL A 179 11.50 22.30 -24.04
CA VAL A 179 10.49 21.36 -23.59
C VAL A 179 9.12 22.01 -23.53
N TYR A 180 8.08 21.22 -23.82
CA TYR A 180 6.71 21.67 -23.85
C TYR A 180 5.78 20.69 -23.13
N LEU A 181 4.93 21.23 -22.26
CA LEU A 181 3.77 20.51 -21.73
C LEU A 181 2.53 20.97 -22.49
N VAL A 182 1.93 20.06 -23.25
CA VAL A 182 0.70 20.29 -24.01
C VAL A 182 -0.47 19.96 -23.08
N LEU A 183 -1.31 20.95 -22.76
CA LEU A 183 -2.35 20.87 -21.72
C LEU A 183 -3.74 21.09 -22.34
N PRO A 184 -4.38 20.04 -22.90
CA PRO A 184 -5.57 20.24 -23.70
C PRO A 184 -6.75 20.82 -22.93
N LEU A 185 -6.99 20.35 -21.70
CA LEU A 185 -8.10 20.86 -20.88
C LEU A 185 -7.90 22.31 -20.38
N GLN A 186 -6.72 22.90 -20.62
CA GLN A 186 -6.39 24.29 -20.27
C GLN A 186 -6.12 25.14 -21.51
N ASP A 187 -6.35 24.61 -22.72
CA ASP A 187 -6.08 25.30 -23.99
C ASP A 187 -4.66 25.85 -24.08
N THR A 188 -3.66 25.18 -23.50
CA THR A 188 -2.35 25.80 -23.28
C THR A 188 -1.21 24.87 -23.66
N VAL A 189 -0.14 25.45 -24.20
CA VAL A 189 1.16 24.79 -24.39
C VAL A 189 2.16 25.55 -23.55
N TRP A 190 2.56 24.97 -22.43
CA TRP A 190 3.58 25.54 -21.54
C TRP A 190 4.97 25.24 -22.09
N HIS A 191 5.91 26.17 -21.92
CA HIS A 191 7.26 26.10 -22.47
C HIS A 191 8.32 26.37 -21.41
N SER A 192 9.45 25.68 -21.54
CA SER A 192 10.69 26.06 -20.87
C SER A 192 11.90 25.72 -21.74
N SER A 193 12.91 26.59 -21.74
CA SER A 193 14.20 26.28 -22.37
C SER A 193 15.07 25.46 -21.44
N VAL A 194 15.72 24.42 -21.99
CA VAL A 194 16.71 23.59 -21.31
C VAL A 194 18.14 23.90 -21.75
N ALA A 195 18.33 24.86 -22.66
CA ALA A 195 19.64 25.21 -23.23
C ALA A 195 20.65 25.68 -22.15
N THR A 196 20.17 26.37 -21.11
CA THR A 196 21.01 26.88 -20.01
C THR A 196 20.85 26.08 -18.71
N TRP A 197 20.33 24.85 -18.78
CA TRP A 197 20.07 24.03 -17.60
C TRP A 197 21.37 23.38 -17.08
N THR A 198 22.02 24.05 -16.13
CA THR A 198 23.33 23.63 -15.59
C THR A 198 23.31 22.26 -14.90
N ASN A 199 22.20 21.89 -14.27
CA ASN A 199 22.03 20.62 -13.55
C ASN A 199 21.53 19.46 -14.44
N ARG A 200 21.42 19.65 -15.77
CA ARG A 200 20.85 18.65 -16.69
C ARG A 200 21.54 17.28 -16.62
N LYS A 201 22.87 17.26 -16.61
CA LYS A 201 23.65 16.02 -16.49
C LYS A 201 23.44 15.37 -15.11
N ALA A 202 23.50 16.15 -14.04
CA ALA A 202 23.24 15.65 -12.69
C ALA A 202 21.82 15.04 -12.54
N TYR A 203 20.81 15.64 -13.20
CA TYR A 203 19.45 15.09 -13.24
C TYR A 203 19.40 13.73 -13.94
N ARG A 204 20.02 13.60 -15.11
CA ARG A 204 20.13 12.35 -15.86
C ARG A 204 20.88 11.27 -15.08
N ASP A 205 21.99 11.64 -14.45
CA ASP A 205 22.85 10.72 -13.71
C ASP A 205 22.15 10.26 -12.42
N PHE A 206 21.33 11.12 -11.79
CA PHE A 206 20.44 10.73 -10.70
C PHE A 206 19.45 9.65 -11.15
N LEU A 207 18.80 9.80 -12.31
CA LEU A 207 17.87 8.80 -12.83
C LEU A 207 18.55 7.46 -13.12
N ASN A 208 19.78 7.50 -13.66
CA ASN A 208 20.58 6.29 -13.92
C ASN A 208 21.11 5.65 -12.65
N THR A 209 21.43 6.42 -11.62
CA THR A 209 21.77 5.88 -10.30
C THR A 209 20.56 5.17 -9.71
N LEU A 210 19.38 5.81 -9.77
CA LEU A 210 18.15 5.21 -9.31
C LEU A 210 17.82 3.93 -10.09
N SER A 211 17.96 3.93 -11.41
CA SER A 211 17.73 2.71 -12.21
C SER A 211 18.71 1.60 -11.87
N LYS A 212 19.98 1.91 -11.57
CA LYS A 212 20.96 0.92 -11.10
C LYS A 212 20.59 0.35 -9.73
N THR A 213 20.07 1.16 -8.80
CA THR A 213 19.52 0.67 -7.52
C THR A 213 18.24 -0.16 -7.71
N GLN A 214 17.52 0.02 -8.82
CA GLN A 214 16.34 -0.79 -9.14
C GLN A 214 16.67 -2.05 -9.97
N GLN A 215 17.69 -2.01 -10.83
CA GLN A 215 18.22 -3.12 -11.65
C GLN A 215 19.10 -4.07 -10.85
N ASN A 216 19.84 -3.53 -9.88
CA ASN A 216 20.34 -4.26 -8.74
C ASN A 216 19.36 -3.96 -7.59
N PRO A 217 18.13 -4.52 -7.60
CA PRO A 217 17.51 -4.70 -6.31
C PRO A 217 18.55 -5.53 -5.57
N THR A 218 19.01 -5.06 -4.41
CA THR A 218 19.50 -6.02 -3.41
C THR A 218 18.52 -7.19 -3.46
N ALA A 219 19.00 -8.42 -3.58
CA ALA A 219 18.18 -9.60 -3.83
C ALA A 219 16.87 -9.58 -2.97
N ASP A 220 16.97 -8.99 -1.79
CA ASP A 220 16.04 -8.36 -0.85
C ASP A 220 14.67 -7.77 -1.28
N SER A 221 14.27 -7.66 -2.55
CA SER A 221 12.90 -7.21 -2.88
C SER A 221 12.09 -8.18 -3.74
N SER A 222 12.57 -9.41 -3.89
CA SER A 222 11.83 -10.47 -4.58
C SER A 222 10.80 -11.11 -3.63
N PRO A 223 9.52 -11.21 -4.02
CA PRO A 223 8.53 -12.02 -3.30
C PRO A 223 8.99 -13.47 -3.07
N LEU A 224 9.84 -14.01 -3.96
CA LEU A 224 10.42 -15.34 -3.82
C LEU A 224 11.38 -15.42 -2.62
N LEU A 225 12.13 -14.36 -2.32
CA LEU A 225 12.96 -14.34 -1.12
C LEU A 225 12.14 -14.28 0.16
N GLY A 226 11.03 -13.52 0.15
CA GLY A 226 10.07 -13.51 1.26
C GLY A 226 9.53 -14.92 1.54
N LEU A 227 9.11 -15.64 0.48
CA LEU A 227 8.66 -17.03 0.59
C LEU A 227 9.76 -17.98 1.06
N LEU A 228 10.99 -17.82 0.56
CA LEU A 228 12.14 -18.62 0.99
C LEU A 228 12.47 -18.38 2.47
N LEU A 229 12.43 -17.13 2.92
CA LEU A 229 12.62 -16.77 4.32
C LEU A 229 11.55 -17.43 5.19
N GLN A 230 10.30 -17.34 4.75
CA GLN A 230 9.15 -17.94 5.43
C GLN A 230 9.35 -19.46 5.63
N GLN A 231 9.72 -20.18 4.58
CA GLN A 231 9.97 -21.62 4.63
C GLN A 231 11.19 -21.99 5.49
N THR A 232 12.31 -21.28 5.32
CA THR A 232 13.57 -21.61 6.02
C THR A 232 13.54 -21.26 7.52
N HIS A 233 12.59 -20.43 7.96
CA HIS A 233 12.45 -19.99 9.35
C HIS A 233 11.19 -20.51 10.04
N HIS A 234 10.44 -21.42 9.40
CA HIS A 234 9.19 -21.96 9.93
C HIS A 234 8.22 -20.83 10.32
N ILE A 235 8.14 -19.79 9.49
CA ILE A 235 7.20 -18.68 9.69
C ILE A 235 5.87 -19.14 9.12
N GLY A 236 4.86 -19.30 9.97
CA GLY A 236 3.56 -19.75 9.50
C GLY A 236 2.70 -18.59 9.02
N CYS A 237 1.38 -18.75 9.05
CA CYS A 237 0.47 -17.75 8.51
C CYS A 237 -0.90 -17.74 9.18
N HIS A 238 -1.63 -16.66 8.97
CA HIS A 238 -3.06 -16.61 9.20
C HIS A 238 -3.78 -17.46 8.12
N VAL A 239 -4.54 -18.47 8.54
CA VAL A 239 -5.30 -19.37 7.67
C VAL A 239 -6.78 -19.06 7.74
N GLN A 240 -7.48 -19.29 6.62
CA GLN A 240 -8.93 -19.22 6.61
C GLN A 240 -9.51 -20.46 7.31
N LYS A 241 -10.32 -20.24 8.34
CA LYS A 241 -11.07 -21.33 8.98
C LYS A 241 -12.02 -21.96 7.97
N LEU A 242 -11.93 -23.27 7.81
CA LEU A 242 -12.88 -24.07 7.05
C LEU A 242 -14.22 -24.16 7.80
N LYS A 243 -15.12 -25.05 7.34
CA LYS A 243 -16.45 -25.24 7.96
C LYS A 243 -16.34 -25.50 9.47
N THR A 244 -15.36 -26.30 9.90
CA THR A 244 -15.08 -26.60 11.32
C THR A 244 -13.60 -26.36 11.63
N VAL A 245 -13.28 -26.18 12.93
CA VAL A 245 -11.89 -26.05 13.38
C VAL A 245 -11.15 -27.37 13.17
N ALA A 246 -11.78 -28.52 13.45
CA ALA A 246 -11.21 -29.84 13.20
C ALA A 246 -10.78 -30.01 11.74
N ALA A 247 -11.65 -29.66 10.77
CA ALA A 247 -11.30 -29.74 9.35
C ALA A 247 -10.13 -28.81 9.00
N THR A 248 -10.08 -27.62 9.62
CA THR A 248 -8.97 -26.67 9.41
C THR A 248 -7.65 -27.26 9.91
N LEU A 249 -7.65 -27.85 11.11
CA LEU A 249 -6.47 -28.50 11.70
C LEU A 249 -6.02 -29.71 10.88
N THR A 250 -6.95 -30.57 10.46
CA THR A 250 -6.66 -31.72 9.59
C THR A 250 -6.11 -31.28 8.23
N GLY A 251 -6.59 -30.17 7.67
CA GLY A 251 -6.07 -29.62 6.41
C GLY A 251 -4.63 -29.11 6.50
N LEU A 252 -4.08 -28.93 7.71
CA LEU A 252 -2.70 -28.52 7.95
C LEU A 252 -1.75 -29.70 8.22
N GLN A 253 -2.20 -30.95 8.08
CA GLN A 253 -1.37 -32.14 8.35
C GLN A 253 -0.12 -32.23 7.46
N ASP A 254 -0.22 -31.77 6.22
CA ASP A 254 0.86 -31.71 5.23
C ASP A 254 1.63 -30.38 5.27
N ALA A 255 1.23 -29.45 6.14
CA ALA A 255 1.89 -28.17 6.31
C ALA A 255 3.12 -28.30 7.23
N ASP A 256 3.91 -27.22 7.31
CA ASP A 256 5.08 -27.18 8.19
C ASP A 256 4.68 -27.18 9.67
N ARG A 257 4.87 -28.33 10.32
CA ARG A 257 4.47 -28.55 11.72
C ARG A 257 5.25 -27.71 12.73
N ASN A 258 6.39 -27.16 12.34
CA ASN A 258 7.16 -26.26 13.20
C ASN A 258 6.65 -24.82 13.15
N ALA A 259 5.85 -24.48 12.13
CA ALA A 259 5.30 -23.16 11.94
C ALA A 259 4.08 -22.91 12.84
N PRO A 260 3.92 -21.69 13.41
CA PRO A 260 2.69 -21.28 14.07
C PRO A 260 1.63 -20.85 13.05
N TYR A 261 0.39 -21.23 13.26
CA TYR A 261 -0.74 -20.81 12.45
C TYR A 261 -1.73 -20.01 13.28
N GLN A 262 -2.51 -19.16 12.61
CA GLN A 262 -3.54 -18.35 13.25
C GLN A 262 -4.84 -18.45 12.49
N MET A 263 -5.98 -18.38 13.18
CA MET A 263 -7.27 -18.25 12.52
C MET A 263 -8.24 -17.40 13.34
N PHE A 264 -9.25 -16.84 12.69
CA PHE A 264 -10.44 -16.39 13.40
C PHE A 264 -11.42 -17.56 13.62
N LEU A 265 -12.00 -17.66 14.82
CA LEU A 265 -13.08 -18.62 15.09
C LEU A 265 -14.45 -18.16 14.57
N THR A 266 -14.63 -16.85 14.38
CA THR A 266 -15.78 -16.21 13.72
C THR A 266 -15.27 -15.22 12.67
N GLY A 267 -16.11 -14.68 11.80
CA GLY A 267 -15.62 -13.72 10.79
C GLY A 267 -14.90 -12.51 11.44
N PRO A 268 -13.90 -11.89 10.79
CA PRO A 268 -13.07 -10.84 11.38
C PRO A 268 -13.84 -9.57 11.82
N GLN A 269 -15.08 -9.42 11.34
CA GLN A 269 -15.97 -8.29 11.62
C GLN A 269 -17.19 -8.69 12.47
N SER A 270 -17.21 -9.90 13.04
CA SER A 270 -18.34 -10.44 13.80
C SER A 270 -17.93 -10.80 15.22
N THR A 271 -18.71 -10.39 16.22
CA THR A 271 -18.51 -10.80 17.62
C THR A 271 -19.39 -11.98 18.04
N LYS A 272 -20.28 -12.43 17.15
CA LYS A 272 -21.14 -13.57 17.40
C LYS A 272 -20.38 -14.85 17.09
N ILE A 273 -20.12 -15.62 18.15
CA ILE A 273 -19.48 -16.92 18.07
C ILE A 273 -20.26 -17.94 18.91
N THR A 274 -20.57 -19.06 18.26
CA THR A 274 -21.17 -20.25 18.86
C THR A 274 -20.60 -21.46 18.12
N MET A 275 -20.05 -22.40 18.86
CA MET A 275 -19.60 -23.69 18.34
C MET A 275 -20.37 -24.81 19.05
N LYS A 276 -20.60 -25.92 18.35
CA LYS A 276 -21.20 -27.11 18.96
C LYS A 276 -20.14 -27.86 19.77
N ASP A 277 -20.55 -28.52 20.83
CA ASP A 277 -19.64 -29.32 21.67
C ASP A 277 -18.97 -30.45 20.86
N GLU A 278 -19.69 -31.04 19.92
CA GLU A 278 -19.15 -32.04 18.99
C GLU A 278 -17.99 -31.48 18.12
N ASP A 279 -18.11 -30.23 17.64
CA ASP A 279 -17.08 -29.58 16.84
C ASP A 279 -15.83 -29.25 17.68
N LEU A 280 -16.03 -28.85 18.94
CA LEU A 280 -14.95 -28.60 19.90
C LEU A 280 -14.21 -29.90 20.25
N ALA A 281 -14.95 -30.97 20.54
CA ALA A 281 -14.40 -32.28 20.87
C ALA A 281 -13.62 -32.87 19.69
N ALA A 282 -14.13 -32.75 18.46
CA ALA A 282 -13.43 -33.19 17.26
C ALA A 282 -12.11 -32.43 17.07
N ALA A 283 -12.10 -31.09 17.25
CA ALA A 283 -10.89 -30.29 17.13
C ALA A 283 -9.86 -30.62 18.22
N ALA A 284 -10.31 -30.83 19.47
CA ALA A 284 -9.45 -31.26 20.57
C ALA A 284 -8.81 -32.63 20.29
N SER A 285 -9.57 -33.59 19.74
CA SER A 285 -9.05 -34.91 19.37
C SER A 285 -7.99 -34.84 18.26
N VAL A 286 -8.19 -33.97 17.25
CA VAL A 286 -7.16 -33.70 16.24
C VAL A 286 -5.91 -33.11 16.90
N GLN A 287 -6.02 -32.13 17.80
CA GLN A 287 -4.86 -31.56 18.48
C GLN A 287 -4.11 -32.53 19.39
N GLN A 288 -4.78 -33.54 19.95
CA GLN A 288 -4.14 -34.58 20.76
C GLN A 288 -3.33 -35.57 19.92
N THR A 289 -3.76 -35.82 18.69
CA THR A 289 -3.15 -36.80 17.78
C THR A 289 -2.11 -36.16 16.85
N ASP A 290 -2.36 -34.91 16.44
CA ASP A 290 -1.55 -34.14 15.52
C ASP A 290 -1.50 -32.66 15.93
N ALA A 291 -0.64 -32.35 16.90
CA ALA A 291 -0.58 -31.04 17.52
C ALA A 291 0.01 -29.98 16.58
N VAL A 292 -0.87 -29.14 16.03
CA VAL A 292 -0.51 -27.92 15.30
C VAL A 292 -0.39 -26.76 16.28
N ARG A 293 0.65 -25.92 16.13
CA ARG A 293 0.80 -24.69 16.92
C ARG A 293 -0.17 -23.63 16.41
N MET A 294 -1.42 -23.72 16.84
CA MET A 294 -2.51 -22.86 16.38
C MET A 294 -2.88 -21.80 17.41
N TYR A 295 -3.02 -20.56 16.95
CA TYR A 295 -3.50 -19.40 17.71
C TYR A 295 -4.86 -18.95 17.18
N VAL A 296 -5.60 -18.21 18.01
CA VAL A 296 -6.85 -17.56 17.60
C VAL A 296 -6.62 -16.07 17.54
N HIS A 297 -6.98 -15.43 16.44
CA HIS A 297 -7.10 -13.98 16.40
C HIS A 297 -8.53 -13.58 16.79
N SER A 298 -8.67 -12.60 17.67
CA SER A 298 -9.98 -12.04 18.00
C SER A 298 -10.44 -11.06 16.90
N PRO A 299 -11.74 -10.97 16.60
CA PRO A 299 -12.25 -10.03 15.59
C PRO A 299 -11.78 -8.59 15.81
N TYR A 300 -11.41 -7.89 14.74
CA TYR A 300 -10.88 -6.51 14.77
C TYR A 300 -11.86 -5.48 15.36
N VAL A 301 -13.14 -5.82 15.41
CA VAL A 301 -14.21 -4.97 15.96
C VAL A 301 -14.25 -4.96 17.49
N ILE A 302 -13.49 -5.82 18.16
CA ILE A 302 -13.41 -5.82 19.62
C ILE A 302 -12.64 -4.58 20.07
N ASN A 303 -13.24 -3.80 20.97
CA ASN A 303 -12.58 -2.71 21.66
C ASN A 303 -12.75 -2.86 23.17
N LEU A 304 -11.68 -3.28 23.86
CA LEU A 304 -11.71 -3.48 25.32
C LEU A 304 -11.74 -2.15 26.11
N CYS A 305 -11.52 -1.01 25.48
CA CYS A 305 -11.68 0.32 26.09
C CYS A 305 -13.15 0.75 26.27
N HIS A 306 -14.11 -0.01 25.73
CA HIS A 306 -15.53 0.26 25.95
C HIS A 306 -15.95 -0.08 27.39
N LYS A 307 -16.94 0.67 27.89
CA LYS A 307 -17.41 0.55 29.27
C LYS A 307 -17.93 -0.87 29.55
N PRO A 308 -17.49 -1.54 30.62
CA PRO A 308 -18.04 -2.84 31.02
C PRO A 308 -19.53 -2.72 31.42
N GLY A 309 -20.43 -3.60 30.94
CA GLY A 309 -21.85 -3.54 31.35
C GLY A 309 -22.85 -4.40 30.54
N LYS A 310 -24.06 -4.60 31.13
CA LYS A 310 -25.05 -5.65 30.76
C LYS A 310 -25.54 -5.70 29.31
N ASN A 311 -25.48 -4.62 28.53
CA ASN A 311 -26.11 -4.55 27.20
C ASN A 311 -25.14 -4.34 26.03
N GLU A 312 -23.83 -4.17 26.30
CA GLU A 312 -22.83 -3.80 25.27
C GLU A 312 -21.50 -4.56 25.39
N ASP A 313 -21.40 -5.57 26.26
CA ASP A 313 -20.15 -6.30 26.51
C ASP A 313 -19.78 -7.35 25.43
N TYR A 314 -20.15 -7.06 24.17
CA TYR A 314 -19.90 -7.97 23.05
C TYR A 314 -18.40 -8.25 22.87
N GLY A 315 -17.53 -7.30 23.23
CA GLY A 315 -16.08 -7.42 23.15
C GLY A 315 -15.53 -8.42 24.17
N LEU A 316 -15.80 -8.23 25.47
CA LEU A 316 -15.33 -9.15 26.51
C LEU A 316 -15.93 -10.54 26.33
N VAL A 317 -17.24 -10.63 26.06
CA VAL A 317 -17.92 -11.91 25.89
C VAL A 317 -17.35 -12.67 24.68
N CYS A 318 -17.05 -11.97 23.58
CA CYS A 318 -16.41 -12.60 22.42
C CYS A 318 -14.99 -13.09 22.77
N LEU A 319 -14.18 -12.28 23.45
CA LEU A 319 -12.84 -12.66 23.90
C LEU A 319 -12.87 -13.88 24.84
N GLN A 320 -13.76 -13.87 25.85
CA GLN A 320 -13.93 -14.99 26.78
C GLN A 320 -14.37 -16.26 26.05
N LYS A 321 -15.28 -16.18 25.08
CA LYS A 321 -15.66 -17.33 24.27
C LYS A 321 -14.50 -17.86 23.42
N ASN A 322 -13.73 -16.96 22.80
CA ASN A 322 -12.52 -17.36 22.06
C ASN A 322 -11.54 -18.09 22.99
N LEU A 323 -11.28 -17.57 24.19
CA LEU A 323 -10.42 -18.20 25.19
C LEU A 323 -10.96 -19.57 25.64
N GLN A 324 -12.25 -19.66 25.94
CA GLN A 324 -12.89 -20.89 26.35
C GLN A 324 -12.76 -21.97 25.26
N TYR A 325 -13.14 -21.64 24.03
CA TYR A 325 -13.07 -22.59 22.91
C TYR A 325 -11.61 -22.95 22.57
N ALA A 326 -10.71 -21.97 22.53
CA ALA A 326 -9.29 -22.19 22.30
C ALA A 326 -8.68 -23.13 23.37
N ASN A 327 -9.00 -22.91 24.64
CA ASN A 327 -8.56 -23.75 25.74
C ASN A 327 -9.12 -25.18 25.63
N THR A 328 -10.42 -25.34 25.36
CA THR A 328 -11.05 -26.65 25.15
C THR A 328 -10.39 -27.44 24.02
N MET A 329 -9.99 -26.76 22.94
CA MET A 329 -9.33 -27.38 21.79
C MET A 329 -7.81 -27.54 21.96
N GLY A 330 -7.20 -27.01 23.02
CA GLY A 330 -5.75 -27.06 23.23
C GLY A 330 -4.93 -26.13 22.32
N LEU A 331 -5.51 -25.00 21.90
CA LEU A 331 -4.83 -23.97 21.12
C LEU A 331 -3.90 -23.12 22.01
N LYS A 332 -3.00 -22.33 21.39
CA LYS A 332 -1.82 -21.76 22.06
C LYS A 332 -1.98 -20.34 22.60
N GLY A 333 -3.12 -19.70 22.34
CA GLY A 333 -3.40 -18.36 22.82
C GLY A 333 -4.45 -17.65 21.95
N VAL A 334 -4.92 -16.53 22.47
CA VAL A 334 -5.89 -15.66 21.78
C VAL A 334 -5.31 -14.27 21.63
N VAL A 335 -5.02 -13.85 20.41
CA VAL A 335 -4.57 -12.49 20.08
C VAL A 335 -5.76 -11.52 20.15
N VAL A 336 -5.52 -10.35 20.72
CA VAL A 336 -6.44 -9.23 20.75
C VAL A 336 -5.67 -7.93 20.67
N HIS A 337 -6.14 -6.99 19.85
CA HIS A 337 -5.53 -5.67 19.74
C HIS A 337 -5.70 -4.88 21.04
N VAL A 338 -4.81 -3.93 21.29
CA VAL A 338 -5.09 -2.87 22.26
C VAL A 338 -6.35 -2.09 21.87
N GLY A 339 -7.05 -1.57 22.88
CA GLY A 339 -8.27 -0.81 22.65
C GLY A 339 -8.02 0.60 22.11
N LYS A 340 -9.09 1.22 21.62
CA LYS A 340 -9.13 2.62 21.19
C LYS A 340 -9.98 3.44 22.15
N ALA A 341 -9.50 4.62 22.55
CA ALA A 341 -10.24 5.51 23.44
C ALA A 341 -11.52 6.06 22.78
N THR A 342 -11.53 6.19 21.45
CA THR A 342 -12.65 6.72 20.65
C THR A 342 -13.05 8.13 21.08
N THR A 343 -14.21 8.30 21.71
CA THR A 343 -14.72 9.58 22.23
C THR A 343 -14.56 9.72 23.74
N VAL A 344 -14.00 8.71 24.41
CA VAL A 344 -13.80 8.68 25.86
C VAL A 344 -12.40 9.23 26.19
N GLU A 345 -12.27 9.86 27.35
CA GLU A 345 -10.97 10.31 27.87
C GLU A 345 -10.03 9.10 28.07
N LEU A 346 -8.74 9.28 27.75
CA LEU A 346 -7.77 8.19 27.68
C LEU A 346 -7.65 7.44 29.01
N SER A 347 -7.58 8.13 30.15
CA SER A 347 -7.46 7.47 31.46
C SER A 347 -8.67 6.59 31.78
N VAL A 348 -9.87 7.04 31.42
CA VAL A 348 -11.11 6.26 31.60
C VAL A 348 -11.15 5.06 30.65
N ALA A 349 -10.73 5.24 29.39
CA ALA A 349 -10.62 4.15 28.43
C ALA A 349 -9.62 3.07 28.90
N MET A 350 -8.48 3.48 29.46
CA MET A 350 -7.48 2.59 30.04
C MET A 350 -8.02 1.83 31.26
N GLU A 351 -8.83 2.47 32.11
CA GLU A 351 -9.48 1.81 33.25
C GLU A 351 -10.50 0.75 32.79
N HIS A 352 -11.29 1.05 31.76
CA HIS A 352 -12.18 0.08 31.13
C HIS A 352 -11.41 -1.12 30.57
N MET A 353 -10.34 -0.88 29.80
CA MET A 353 -9.51 -1.95 29.25
C MET A 353 -8.90 -2.80 30.36
N ARG A 354 -8.41 -2.19 31.44
CA ARG A 354 -7.90 -2.92 32.61
C ARG A 354 -8.97 -3.80 33.24
N SER A 355 -10.17 -3.27 33.49
CA SER A 355 -11.29 -4.02 34.04
C SER A 355 -11.70 -5.19 33.14
N ASN A 356 -11.78 -4.99 31.83
CA ASN A 356 -12.17 -6.04 30.88
C ASN A 356 -11.09 -7.13 30.76
N LEU A 357 -9.80 -6.75 30.71
CA LEU A 357 -8.69 -7.71 30.70
C LEU A 357 -8.64 -8.55 31.98
N LEU A 358 -8.85 -7.96 33.16
CA LEU A 358 -8.93 -8.71 34.42
C LEU A 358 -10.00 -9.81 34.35
N LYS A 359 -11.20 -9.49 33.85
CA LYS A 359 -12.28 -10.48 33.67
C LYS A 359 -11.97 -11.52 32.59
N ALA A 360 -11.26 -11.15 31.53
CA ALA A 360 -10.86 -12.09 30.49
C ALA A 360 -9.77 -13.06 30.98
N ILE A 361 -8.84 -12.58 31.81
CA ILE A 361 -7.77 -13.38 32.44
C ILE A 361 -8.33 -14.54 33.26
N ASP A 362 -9.50 -14.38 33.88
CA ASP A 362 -10.16 -15.47 34.62
C ASP A 362 -10.52 -16.67 33.71
N THR A 363 -10.77 -16.44 32.42
CA THR A 363 -11.05 -17.49 31.43
C THR A 363 -9.78 -18.03 30.77
N ALA A 364 -8.71 -17.24 30.73
CA ALA A 364 -7.43 -17.64 30.15
C ALA A 364 -6.70 -18.68 31.02
N THR A 365 -5.80 -19.43 30.38
CA THR A 365 -4.88 -20.37 31.04
C THR A 365 -3.44 -20.04 30.67
N GLU A 366 -2.46 -20.57 31.39
CA GLU A 366 -1.05 -20.33 31.05
C GLU A 366 -0.67 -20.97 29.70
N SER A 367 -1.34 -22.07 29.34
CA SER A 367 -1.17 -22.74 28.04
C SER A 367 -1.93 -22.08 26.89
N CYS A 368 -2.97 -21.29 27.20
CA CYS A 368 -3.75 -20.51 26.25
C CYS A 368 -3.99 -19.09 26.80
N PRO A 369 -2.94 -18.26 26.85
CA PRO A 369 -3.03 -16.91 27.39
C PRO A 369 -3.72 -15.95 26.42
N ILE A 370 -4.10 -14.79 26.93
CA ILE A 370 -4.40 -13.62 26.10
C ILE A 370 -3.07 -13.07 25.58
N LEU A 371 -2.99 -12.81 24.28
CA LEU A 371 -1.86 -12.15 23.64
C LEU A 371 -2.30 -10.73 23.27
N LEU A 372 -1.93 -9.75 24.09
CA LEU A 372 -2.20 -8.35 23.77
C LEU A 372 -1.20 -7.91 22.69
N GLU A 373 -1.72 -7.42 21.57
CA GLU A 373 -0.91 -7.07 20.42
C GLU A 373 -0.44 -5.62 20.46
N THR A 374 0.80 -5.38 20.03
CA THR A 374 1.36 -4.03 19.93
C THR A 374 0.55 -3.13 18.98
N PRO A 375 0.28 -1.86 19.33
CA PRO A 375 -0.46 -0.92 18.48
C PRO A 375 0.32 -0.40 17.28
N ALA A 376 -0.41 -0.06 16.22
CA ALA A 376 0.09 0.74 15.10
C ALA A 376 -0.04 2.26 15.34
N GLY A 377 -0.79 2.68 16.37
CA GLY A 377 -1.04 4.07 16.72
C GLY A 377 -2.15 4.73 15.92
N GLN A 378 -3.05 3.93 15.32
CA GLN A 378 -4.06 4.47 14.41
C GLN A 378 -5.22 5.15 15.14
N GLY A 379 -5.36 6.47 14.94
CA GLY A 379 -6.47 7.26 15.48
C GLY A 379 -6.33 7.45 16.98
N THR A 380 -7.24 6.86 17.76
CA THR A 380 -7.25 6.94 19.23
C THR A 380 -6.82 5.63 19.89
N GLU A 381 -6.03 4.83 19.17
CA GLU A 381 -5.42 3.61 19.70
C GLU A 381 -4.52 3.93 20.89
N THR A 382 -4.63 3.10 21.93
CA THR A 382 -3.95 3.31 23.22
C THR A 382 -2.57 2.64 23.24
N LEU A 383 -1.77 2.94 24.27
CA LEU A 383 -0.48 2.27 24.55
C LEU A 383 0.56 2.34 23.41
N THR A 384 0.64 3.46 22.69
CA THR A 384 1.47 3.61 21.48
C THR A 384 2.97 3.69 21.73
N THR A 385 3.41 3.86 22.99
CA THR A 385 4.83 3.87 23.37
C THR A 385 5.24 2.51 23.95
N TYR A 386 6.52 2.13 23.78
CA TYR A 386 7.04 0.89 24.36
C TYR A 386 6.82 0.84 25.87
N ASP A 387 7.19 1.89 26.60
CA ASP A 387 7.23 1.85 28.06
C ASP A 387 5.81 1.81 28.63
N ASP A 388 4.84 2.53 28.05
CA ASP A 388 3.43 2.44 28.46
C ASP A 388 2.86 1.03 28.22
N PHE A 389 3.10 0.46 27.04
CA PHE A 389 2.58 -0.85 26.67
C PHE A 389 3.12 -1.97 27.57
N VAL A 390 4.44 -2.01 27.75
CA VAL A 390 5.09 -3.06 28.56
C VAL A 390 4.71 -2.90 30.03
N SER A 391 4.75 -1.68 30.57
CA SER A 391 4.33 -1.39 31.95
C SER A 391 2.87 -1.81 32.17
N PHE A 392 1.97 -1.49 31.24
CA PHE A 392 0.57 -1.87 31.33
C PHE A 392 0.40 -3.39 31.41
N VAL A 393 1.01 -4.16 30.52
CA VAL A 393 0.91 -5.63 30.53
C VAL A 393 1.52 -6.23 31.82
N GLN A 394 2.70 -5.77 32.22
CA GLN A 394 3.37 -6.26 33.43
C GLN A 394 2.58 -5.95 34.71
N SER A 395 1.82 -4.85 34.73
CA SER A 395 1.02 -4.44 35.90
C SER A 395 -0.10 -5.40 36.30
N PHE A 396 -0.42 -6.39 35.46
CA PHE A 396 -1.36 -7.47 35.79
C PHE A 396 -0.71 -8.61 36.57
N ALA A 397 0.63 -8.73 36.56
CA ALA A 397 1.41 -9.76 37.24
C ALA A 397 0.85 -11.19 37.03
N SER A 398 0.36 -11.49 35.82
CA SER A 398 -0.33 -12.74 35.51
C SER A 398 0.38 -13.52 34.41
N ALA A 399 0.52 -14.82 34.58
CA ALA A 399 1.06 -15.72 33.55
C ALA A 399 0.13 -15.89 32.33
N LYS A 400 -1.12 -15.45 32.46
CA LYS A 400 -2.20 -15.63 31.47
C LYS A 400 -2.39 -14.44 30.52
N LEU A 401 -1.60 -13.38 30.68
CA LEU A 401 -1.54 -12.24 29.78
C LEU A 401 -0.10 -12.10 29.26
N ARG A 402 0.04 -12.14 27.94
CA ARG A 402 1.32 -12.10 27.22
C ARG A 402 1.20 -11.15 26.04
N ILE A 403 2.29 -11.01 25.29
CA ILE A 403 2.40 -10.05 24.21
C ILE A 403 2.52 -10.77 22.87
N CYS A 404 1.75 -10.29 21.88
CA CYS A 404 2.05 -10.45 20.47
C CYS A 404 2.74 -9.16 19.98
N VAL A 405 3.92 -9.27 19.36
CA VAL A 405 4.55 -8.11 18.70
C VAL A 405 4.27 -8.20 17.22
N ASP A 406 3.67 -7.16 16.66
CA ASP A 406 3.55 -7.00 15.21
C ASP A 406 4.63 -6.05 14.70
N THR A 407 5.45 -6.54 13.76
CA THR A 407 6.57 -5.78 13.22
C THR A 407 6.14 -4.57 12.40
N CYS A 408 5.02 -4.63 11.67
CA CYS A 408 4.44 -3.51 10.95
C CYS A 408 3.88 -2.46 11.91
N HIS A 409 3.20 -2.85 12.98
CA HIS A 409 2.64 -1.96 13.99
C HIS A 409 3.74 -1.19 14.73
N VAL A 410 4.76 -1.91 15.23
CA VAL A 410 5.92 -1.26 15.87
C VAL A 410 6.59 -0.25 14.92
N PHE A 411 6.77 -0.62 13.65
CA PHE A 411 7.30 0.29 12.63
C PHE A 411 6.39 1.50 12.36
N ALA A 412 5.06 1.30 12.34
CA ALA A 412 4.08 2.36 12.17
C ALA A 412 4.11 3.39 13.31
N THR A 413 4.49 2.98 14.53
CA THR A 413 4.70 3.90 15.66
C THR A 413 6.05 4.64 15.64
N GLY A 414 6.89 4.41 14.63
CA GLY A 414 8.19 5.07 14.48
C GLY A 414 9.36 4.33 15.13
N GLN A 415 9.16 3.08 15.57
CA GLN A 415 10.16 2.30 16.29
C GLN A 415 10.78 1.20 15.40
N ASN A 416 12.03 0.84 15.66
CA ASN A 416 12.68 -0.29 14.96
C ASN A 416 12.16 -1.63 15.55
N PRO A 417 11.54 -2.53 14.75
CA PRO A 417 10.96 -3.76 15.29
C PRO A 417 11.98 -4.75 15.89
N LEU A 418 13.19 -4.84 15.33
CA LEU A 418 14.24 -5.70 15.87
C LEU A 418 14.67 -5.23 17.26
N ASP A 419 14.90 -3.93 17.41
CA ASP A 419 15.29 -3.34 18.69
C ASP A 419 14.17 -3.47 19.73
N TYR A 420 12.91 -3.30 19.30
CA TYR A 420 11.74 -3.49 20.14
C TYR A 420 11.65 -4.93 20.68
N ILE A 421 11.79 -5.92 19.80
CA ILE A 421 11.78 -7.35 20.16
C ILE A 421 12.97 -7.69 21.07
N LYS A 422 14.17 -7.18 20.78
CA LYS A 422 15.37 -7.37 21.62
C LYS A 422 15.18 -6.78 23.01
N LYS A 423 14.68 -5.55 23.11
CA LYS A 423 14.40 -4.86 24.38
C LYS A 423 13.39 -5.65 25.20
N MET A 424 12.30 -6.10 24.58
CA MET A 424 11.25 -6.88 25.24
C MET A 424 11.76 -8.24 25.73
N TYR A 425 12.45 -8.98 24.87
CA TYR A 425 13.02 -10.28 25.23
C TYR A 425 14.06 -10.17 26.35
N THR A 426 14.88 -9.13 26.34
CA THR A 426 15.88 -8.88 27.40
C THR A 426 15.21 -8.52 28.72
N ALA A 427 14.11 -7.77 28.69
CA ALA A 427 13.37 -7.39 29.88
C ALA A 427 12.71 -8.61 30.55
N ASP A 428 12.02 -9.45 29.77
CA ASP A 428 11.49 -10.73 30.22
C ASP A 428 11.15 -11.61 29.00
N PRO A 429 11.93 -12.69 28.73
CA PRO A 429 11.68 -13.63 27.64
C PRO A 429 10.29 -14.29 27.71
N SER A 430 9.68 -14.33 28.89
CA SER A 430 8.40 -14.96 29.11
C SER A 430 7.23 -14.12 28.58
N LEU A 431 7.38 -12.80 28.44
CA LEU A 431 6.33 -11.86 28.01
C LEU A 431 5.96 -12.02 26.54
N LEU A 432 6.96 -12.11 25.65
CA LEU A 432 6.75 -12.23 24.22
C LEU A 432 6.43 -13.68 23.85
N LYS A 433 5.26 -13.91 23.24
CA LYS A 433 4.80 -15.27 22.85
C LYS A 433 4.55 -15.48 21.39
N LEU A 434 4.37 -14.42 20.63
CA LEU A 434 4.11 -14.49 19.20
C LEU A 434 4.64 -13.22 18.55
N VAL A 435 5.19 -13.36 17.35
CA VAL A 435 5.48 -12.24 16.46
C VAL A 435 4.60 -12.35 15.22
N HIS A 436 3.78 -11.34 14.99
CA HIS A 436 3.19 -11.11 13.67
C HIS A 436 4.27 -10.46 12.80
N PHE A 437 4.75 -11.23 11.82
CA PHE A 437 5.96 -10.97 11.06
C PHE A 437 5.61 -10.32 9.72
N ASN A 438 5.11 -9.09 9.79
CA ASN A 438 4.61 -8.35 8.65
C ASN A 438 5.60 -7.26 8.20
N ASP A 439 5.80 -7.12 6.88
CA ASP A 439 6.41 -5.92 6.32
C ASP A 439 5.37 -4.77 6.33
N SER A 440 5.81 -3.52 6.20
CA SER A 440 4.90 -2.36 6.16
C SER A 440 4.78 -1.78 4.77
N ALA A 441 3.56 -1.60 4.26
CA ALA A 441 3.32 -0.89 3.01
C ALA A 441 3.50 0.64 3.15
N THR A 442 3.61 1.15 4.38
CA THR A 442 3.68 2.59 4.68
C THR A 442 5.01 2.98 5.33
N PRO A 443 5.44 4.25 5.26
CA PRO A 443 6.67 4.70 5.91
C PRO A 443 6.67 4.53 7.43
N CYS A 444 7.85 4.43 8.03
CA CYS A 444 8.04 4.42 9.48
C CYS A 444 7.37 5.64 10.12
N GLY A 445 6.65 5.46 11.23
CA GLY A 445 5.95 6.55 11.92
C GLY A 445 4.67 7.03 11.21
N SER A 446 4.11 6.25 10.28
CA SER A 446 2.87 6.61 9.57
C SER A 446 1.61 6.58 10.43
N CYS A 447 1.64 5.86 11.56
CA CYS A 447 0.48 5.48 12.35
C CYS A 447 -0.61 4.75 11.54
N LEU A 448 -0.21 4.02 10.49
CA LEU A 448 -1.09 3.24 9.62
C LEU A 448 -0.75 1.75 9.69
N ASP A 449 -1.74 0.96 10.09
CA ASP A 449 -1.75 -0.49 9.95
C ASP A 449 -2.03 -0.86 8.47
N ARG A 450 -0.95 -1.10 7.73
CA ARG A 450 -0.98 -1.51 6.31
C ARG A 450 0.16 -2.48 6.05
N HIS A 451 -0.14 -3.77 6.06
CA HIS A 451 0.85 -4.82 5.85
C HIS A 451 1.29 -4.92 4.39
N ALA A 452 2.50 -5.42 4.18
CA ALA A 452 3.05 -5.79 2.89
C ALA A 452 3.67 -7.19 2.99
N PHE A 453 3.84 -7.85 1.84
CA PHE A 453 4.58 -9.12 1.80
C PHE A 453 6.03 -8.91 2.23
N ILE A 454 6.61 -9.92 2.87
CA ILE A 454 8.01 -9.93 3.34
C ILE A 454 8.95 -9.44 2.22
N GLY A 455 9.64 -8.33 2.48
CA GLY A 455 10.64 -7.76 1.57
C GLY A 455 10.08 -6.82 0.50
N THR A 456 8.76 -6.63 0.44
CA THR A 456 8.12 -5.76 -0.55
C THR A 456 7.71 -4.39 0.03
N GLY A 457 7.80 -4.25 1.35
CA GLY A 457 7.42 -3.05 2.08
C GLY A 457 8.59 -2.14 2.44
N LYS A 458 8.39 -1.34 3.48
CA LYS A 458 9.27 -0.28 3.95
C LYS A 458 10.14 -0.70 5.13
N ILE A 459 9.83 -1.82 5.79
CA ILE A 459 10.78 -2.47 6.72
C ILE A 459 11.88 -3.13 5.88
N GLY A 460 11.47 -3.82 4.81
CA GLY A 460 12.37 -4.41 3.83
C GLY A 460 12.98 -5.74 4.30
N TYR A 461 13.47 -6.52 3.32
CA TYR A 461 13.88 -7.90 3.57
C TYR A 461 15.08 -8.03 4.49
N ALA A 462 16.11 -7.19 4.36
CA ALA A 462 17.32 -7.30 5.19
C ALA A 462 16.97 -7.19 6.69
N ALA A 463 16.19 -6.17 7.06
CA ALA A 463 15.75 -5.96 8.44
C ALA A 463 14.82 -7.09 8.91
N LEU A 464 13.88 -7.54 8.07
CA LEU A 464 13.02 -8.67 8.38
C LEU A 464 13.83 -9.96 8.56
N LYS A 465 14.84 -10.21 7.73
CA LYS A 465 15.73 -11.37 7.86
C LYS A 465 16.45 -11.35 9.22
N GLU A 466 16.99 -10.21 9.65
CA GLU A 466 17.61 -10.11 10.98
C GLU A 466 16.63 -10.42 12.11
N ILE A 467 15.37 -9.97 11.99
CA ILE A 467 14.30 -10.31 12.93
C ILE A 467 14.02 -11.81 12.91
N ALA A 468 13.91 -12.40 11.72
CA ALA A 468 13.64 -13.83 11.55
C ALA A 468 14.76 -14.69 12.16
N ASP A 469 16.02 -14.35 11.90
CA ASP A 469 17.20 -15.03 12.48
C ASP A 469 17.14 -14.93 14.02
N TYR A 470 16.94 -13.71 14.56
CA TYR A 470 16.87 -13.47 16.00
C TYR A 470 15.77 -14.27 16.70
N CYS A 471 14.56 -14.29 16.11
CA CYS A 471 13.42 -15.01 16.62
C CYS A 471 13.61 -16.53 16.53
N LYS A 472 14.15 -17.03 15.41
CA LYS A 472 14.43 -18.46 15.21
C LYS A 472 15.43 -18.99 16.23
N GLU A 473 16.54 -18.29 16.46
CA GLU A 473 17.55 -18.66 17.48
C GLU A 473 16.96 -18.80 18.88
N ARG A 474 15.88 -18.06 19.18
CA ARG A 474 15.22 -18.01 20.49
C ARG A 474 13.91 -18.79 20.53
N SER A 475 13.58 -19.51 19.47
CA SER A 475 12.32 -20.26 19.33
C SER A 475 11.07 -19.40 19.53
N ILE A 476 11.12 -18.12 19.13
CA ILE A 476 9.97 -17.21 19.17
C ILE A 476 9.09 -17.51 17.95
N PRO A 477 7.82 -17.91 18.12
CA PRO A 477 6.93 -18.19 17.01
C PRO A 477 6.68 -16.95 16.16
N MET A 478 6.73 -17.11 14.83
CA MET A 478 6.47 -16.06 13.85
C MET A 478 5.42 -16.50 12.84
N LEU A 479 4.44 -15.65 12.54
CA LEU A 479 3.50 -15.86 11.44
C LEU A 479 3.21 -14.57 10.69
N VAL A 480 2.87 -14.68 9.40
CA VAL A 480 2.39 -13.56 8.58
C VAL A 480 0.86 -13.46 8.62
N GLU A 481 0.33 -12.26 8.40
CA GLU A 481 -1.13 -12.00 8.42
C GLU A 481 -1.74 -11.66 7.06
#